data_AF-A0A949KXP6-F1
#
_entry.id   AF-A0A949KXP6-F1
#
_cell.length_a   1.000
_cell.length_b   1.000
_cell.length_c   1.000
_cell.angle_alpha   90.00
_cell.angle_beta   90.00
_cell.angle_gamma   90.00
#
_symmetry.space_group_name_H-M   'P 1'
#
loop_
_entity.id
_entity.type
_entity.pdbx_description
1 polymer ?
#
loop_
_entity_poly.entity_id
_entity_poly.type
_entity_poly.pdbx_seq_one_letter_code
_entity_poly.pdbx_strand_id
1 'polypeptide(L)'
;MDKDRENRITEYTDIDNGLSDVQRVKVLSPGMLVVRRFLRNRLAIIGFVIIMFMFLFSFVGGLLTPYDETQVFRYIGTMSKEYVSVTINEEFRFTVAEGMSYGNAAHARFILAKNRGDSVFTHNDEEFHIIQEAEDFYRVVLSEPKARITYIRGVMGVAPLEDGVSYDEEFQNAIRQAIDDEQTSFFIGEEQYTLTRQGRDYVLGTIEDVAIESLLIADGVSTNEDLGFGFKLALEKTLRTDDSTTFVFEGDTYEIEEEENVASVYKVVGGNREQYALISQMAVQAISPDVVLTIDFKTELETAIVDGATKFTYPDEAGNEIVYDINRINNVYTVKTETRTHLISMHEQPSRQHWLGTDKHGMDVLTRLMYGGRISLMIGFLVVLLETFLGIIMGGLAGYFGKWVDMVIMRIVDVFFCIPFLPILIILGSVMDKLDVDPQLRIYYLMLILGIMSWPGIARMVRGQILSLREQEFMLAAEATGLSISRRIFKHLIPNVIPQLIVLATLGLGGVILYESTLSFLGLGVKFPFASWGNIISGVSTAYEMTNFWFVWIPAGLLILLTVLGFNFVGDGLRDAYDPKMKR
;
A
#
# COMPACT_ATOMS: atom_id res chain seq x y z
N MET A 1 101.16 46.81 39.14
CA MET A 1 100.16 47.89 39.09
C MET A 1 99.62 47.99 37.66
N ASP A 2 98.96 46.92 37.17
CA ASP A 2 98.08 46.94 35.97
C ASP A 2 97.50 45.54 35.68
N LYS A 3 96.76 44.99 36.65
CA LYS A 3 95.91 43.80 36.42
C LYS A 3 94.54 43.90 37.10
N ASP A 4 94.43 44.72 38.15
CA ASP A 4 93.15 44.99 38.83
C ASP A 4 92.33 46.12 38.19
N ARG A 5 92.84 46.78 37.14
CA ARG A 5 92.09 47.81 36.38
C ARG A 5 91.37 47.25 35.16
N GLU A 6 91.88 46.17 34.56
CA GLU A 6 91.22 45.49 33.44
C GLU A 6 89.98 44.71 33.89
N ASN A 7 89.97 44.18 35.12
CA ASN A 7 88.83 43.46 35.67
C ASN A 7 87.65 44.35 36.14
N ARG A 8 87.79 45.68 36.15
CA ARG A 8 86.67 46.58 36.48
C ARG A 8 86.01 47.24 35.27
N ILE A 9 86.54 47.03 34.08
CA ILE A 9 85.90 47.50 32.84
C ILE A 9 85.01 46.39 32.24
N THR A 10 85.27 45.13 32.57
CA THR A 10 84.41 43.98 32.24
C THR A 10 83.20 43.79 33.16
N GLU A 11 83.06 44.60 34.22
CA GLU A 11 81.90 44.53 35.13
C GLU A 11 80.84 45.63 34.86
N TYR A 12 81.09 46.53 33.90
CA TYR A 12 80.10 47.54 33.45
C TYR A 12 79.56 47.31 32.02
N THR A 13 79.98 46.23 31.36
CA THR A 13 79.44 45.78 30.07
C THR A 13 78.66 44.47 30.16
N ASP A 14 78.16 44.12 31.35
CA ASP A 14 77.28 42.96 31.55
C ASP A 14 75.98 43.32 32.28
N ILE A 15 75.56 44.59 32.21
CA ILE A 15 74.23 45.04 32.64
C ILE A 15 73.23 45.11 31.46
N ASP A 16 73.67 44.79 30.23
CA ASP A 16 72.77 44.78 29.05
C ASP A 16 72.22 43.40 28.68
N ASN A 17 72.56 42.35 29.46
CA ASN A 17 72.01 41.00 29.28
C ASN A 17 70.89 40.63 30.27
N GLY A 18 70.39 41.62 31.04
CA GLY A 18 69.25 41.43 31.95
C GLY A 18 67.87 41.70 31.36
N LEU A 19 67.79 42.13 30.08
CA LEU A 19 66.53 42.55 29.43
C LEU A 19 66.09 41.66 28.25
N SER A 20 66.79 40.57 27.96
CA SER A 20 66.46 39.72 26.80
C SER A 20 65.52 38.54 27.09
N ASP A 21 65.26 38.21 28.36
CA ASP A 21 64.35 37.10 28.72
C ASP A 21 62.85 37.45 28.64
N VAL A 22 62.49 38.68 28.25
CA VAL A 22 61.09 39.08 28.06
C VAL A 22 60.61 38.83 26.61
N GLN A 23 61.49 38.47 25.67
CA GLN A 23 61.10 38.28 24.26
C GLN A 23 61.46 36.90 23.70
N ARG A 24 60.68 35.90 24.11
CA ARG A 24 60.14 34.91 23.16
C ARG A 24 58.90 34.20 23.69
N VAL A 25 58.00 34.92 24.36
CA VAL A 25 56.60 34.44 24.45
C VAL A 25 56.06 34.51 23.04
N LYS A 26 55.99 33.37 22.36
CA LYS A 26 55.32 33.25 21.06
C LYS A 26 53.89 33.74 21.27
N VAL A 27 53.60 34.98 20.88
CA VAL A 27 52.27 35.57 21.02
C VAL A 27 51.38 34.81 20.06
N LEU A 28 50.76 33.75 20.57
CA LEU A 28 49.85 32.92 19.80
C LEU A 28 48.73 33.84 19.30
N SER A 29 48.36 33.70 18.03
CA SER A 29 47.22 34.44 17.52
C SER A 29 45.97 34.11 18.37
N PRO A 30 45.00 35.03 18.48
CA PRO A 30 43.76 34.78 19.21
C PRO A 30 43.10 33.44 18.81
N GLY A 31 43.13 33.07 17.53
CA GLY A 31 42.64 31.78 17.05
C GLY A 31 43.43 30.58 17.56
N MET A 32 44.77 30.63 17.58
CA MET A 32 45.58 29.53 18.14
C MET A 32 45.37 29.35 19.65
N LEU A 33 45.11 30.44 20.38
CA LEU A 33 44.77 30.38 21.80
C LEU A 33 43.45 29.65 22.03
N VAL A 34 42.43 29.94 21.22
CA VAL A 34 41.14 29.25 21.24
C VAL A 34 41.33 27.76 20.93
N VAL A 35 42.05 27.40 19.86
CA VAL A 35 42.30 25.99 19.50
C VAL A 35 43.03 25.26 20.64
N ARG A 36 44.06 25.87 21.24
CA ARG A 36 44.79 25.26 22.35
C ARG A 36 43.92 25.08 23.59
N ARG A 37 43.01 26.02 23.88
CA ARG A 37 42.06 25.91 24.99
C ARG A 37 41.02 24.82 24.72
N PHE A 38 40.50 24.75 23.50
CA PHE A 38 39.58 23.71 23.04
C PHE A 38 40.17 22.31 23.22
N LEU A 39 41.40 22.08 22.72
CA LEU A 39 42.11 20.81 22.85
C LEU A 39 42.49 20.44 24.29
N ARG A 40 42.38 21.37 25.25
CA ARG A 40 42.57 21.08 26.67
C ARG A 40 41.28 20.61 27.35
N ASN A 41 40.12 20.88 26.75
CA ASN A 41 38.84 20.45 27.28
C ASN A 41 38.54 19.00 26.83
N ARG A 42 38.50 18.08 27.80
CA ARG A 42 38.26 16.64 27.54
C ARG A 42 36.89 16.38 26.93
N LEU A 43 35.84 17.08 27.40
CA LEU A 43 34.48 16.93 26.86
C LEU A 43 34.44 17.41 25.41
N ALA A 44 35.10 18.53 25.11
CA ALA A 44 35.19 19.06 23.76
C ALA A 44 35.85 18.08 22.77
N ILE A 45 36.93 17.41 23.19
CA ILE A 45 37.59 16.38 22.38
C ILE A 45 36.68 15.18 22.17
N ILE A 46 36.00 14.70 23.21
CA ILE A 46 35.05 13.58 23.11
C ILE A 46 33.94 13.94 22.13
N GLY A 47 33.35 15.13 22.24
CA GLY A 47 32.33 15.60 21.32
C GLY A 47 32.83 15.67 19.88
N PHE A 48 34.04 16.20 19.68
CA PHE A 48 34.66 16.26 18.35
C PHE A 48 34.86 14.88 17.74
N VAL A 49 35.33 13.90 18.51
CA VAL A 49 35.49 12.51 18.06
C VAL A 49 34.14 11.90 17.70
N ILE A 50 33.09 12.15 18.50
CA ILE A 50 31.73 11.66 18.20
C ILE A 50 31.23 12.26 16.88
N ILE A 51 31.34 13.57 16.67
CA ILE A 51 30.91 14.22 15.42
C ILE A 51 31.70 13.69 14.23
N MET A 52 33.03 13.53 14.38
CA MET A 52 33.87 12.98 13.32
C MET A 52 33.44 11.55 12.97
N PHE A 53 33.17 10.72 13.97
CA PHE A 53 32.63 9.38 13.77
C PHE A 53 31.26 9.42 13.09
N MET A 54 30.34 10.29 13.50
CA MET A 54 29.02 10.45 12.89
C MET A 54 29.10 10.92 11.44
N PHE A 55 30.02 11.82 11.14
CA PHE A 55 30.27 12.29 9.78
C PHE A 55 30.82 11.16 8.90
N LEU A 56 31.83 10.42 9.38
CA LEU A 56 32.38 9.27 8.65
C LEU A 56 31.32 8.18 8.45
N PHE A 57 30.58 7.84 9.50
CA PHE A 57 29.50 6.86 9.43
C PHE A 57 28.42 7.25 8.40
N SER A 58 28.01 8.52 8.39
CA SER A 58 26.90 8.98 7.56
C SER A 58 27.28 9.28 6.10
N PHE A 59 28.46 9.88 5.87
CA PHE A 59 28.88 10.31 4.54
C PHE A 59 29.74 9.26 3.83
N VAL A 60 30.57 8.53 4.57
CA VAL A 60 31.49 7.54 4.02
C VAL A 60 30.97 6.11 4.21
N GLY A 61 30.21 5.84 5.28
CA GLY A 61 29.73 4.49 5.59
C GLY A 61 28.96 3.84 4.45
N GLY A 62 28.08 4.57 3.76
CA GLY A 62 27.32 4.06 2.61
C GLY A 62 28.18 3.65 1.40
N LEU A 63 29.46 4.06 1.33
CA LEU A 63 30.41 3.58 0.32
C LEU A 63 31.07 2.25 0.69
N LEU A 64 31.03 1.89 1.98
CA LEU A 64 31.59 0.65 2.52
C LEU A 64 30.55 -0.47 2.56
N THR A 65 29.26 -0.12 2.55
CA THR A 65 28.17 -1.09 2.50
C THR A 65 28.08 -1.72 1.11
N PRO A 66 27.87 -3.04 1.00
CA PRO A 66 27.70 -3.71 -0.28
C PRO A 66 26.32 -3.46 -0.91
N TYR A 67 25.46 -2.67 -0.26
CA TYR A 67 24.06 -2.48 -0.61
C TYR A 67 23.75 -1.02 -0.92
N ASP A 68 22.77 -0.80 -1.82
CA ASP A 68 22.22 0.53 -2.11
C ASP A 68 21.16 0.94 -1.06
N GLU A 69 20.95 2.26 -0.90
CA GLU A 69 19.97 2.82 0.05
C GLU A 69 18.54 2.28 -0.16
N THR A 70 18.18 1.97 -1.40
CA THR A 70 16.84 1.58 -1.82
C THR A 70 16.74 0.10 -2.24
N GLN A 71 17.77 -0.71 -1.96
CA GLN A 71 17.79 -2.12 -2.37
C GLN A 71 16.86 -2.96 -1.51
N VAL A 72 15.87 -3.59 -2.14
CA VAL A 72 14.89 -4.47 -1.49
C VAL A 72 15.34 -5.93 -1.62
N PHE A 73 15.58 -6.58 -0.49
CA PHE A 73 15.93 -8.00 -0.40
C PHE A 73 14.68 -8.86 -0.47
N ARG A 74 14.80 -9.97 -1.23
CA ARG A 74 13.73 -10.93 -1.46
C ARG A 74 14.26 -12.34 -1.25
N TYR A 75 13.40 -13.22 -0.76
CA TYR A 75 13.68 -14.65 -0.64
C TYR A 75 12.53 -15.46 -1.25
N ILE A 76 12.82 -16.72 -1.61
CA ILE A 76 11.77 -17.64 -2.06
C ILE A 76 11.18 -18.28 -0.81
N GLY A 77 9.90 -18.01 -0.57
CA GLY A 77 9.13 -18.63 0.51
C GLY A 77 7.82 -19.20 -0.02
N THR A 78 7.08 -19.88 0.85
CA THR A 78 5.70 -20.27 0.57
C THR A 78 4.76 -19.23 1.13
N MET A 79 3.70 -18.92 0.38
CA MET A 79 2.61 -18.08 0.84
C MET A 79 1.30 -18.73 0.42
N SER A 80 0.33 -18.76 1.34
CA SER A 80 -1.02 -19.17 1.03
C SER A 80 -1.64 -18.17 0.06
N LYS A 81 -1.89 -18.62 -1.16
CA LYS A 81 -2.55 -17.84 -2.23
C LYS A 81 -3.89 -18.46 -2.54
N GLU A 82 -4.86 -17.61 -2.84
CA GLU A 82 -6.15 -18.03 -3.37
C GLU A 82 -5.94 -18.61 -4.77
N TYR A 83 -6.41 -19.85 -4.94
CA TYR A 83 -6.21 -20.64 -6.15
C TYR A 83 -7.51 -20.72 -6.95
N VAL A 84 -8.59 -21.09 -6.27
CA VAL A 84 -9.92 -21.30 -6.86
C VAL A 84 -10.98 -20.67 -5.97
N SER A 85 -12.01 -20.09 -6.59
CA SER A 85 -13.25 -19.73 -5.94
C SER A 85 -14.35 -20.66 -6.43
N VAL A 86 -15.09 -21.26 -5.49
CA VAL A 86 -16.28 -22.05 -5.78
C VAL A 86 -17.49 -21.28 -5.26
N THR A 87 -18.47 -21.03 -6.11
CA THR A 87 -19.73 -20.41 -5.70
C THR A 87 -20.85 -21.41 -5.88
N ILE A 88 -21.58 -21.72 -4.81
CA ILE A 88 -22.80 -22.53 -4.94
C ILE A 88 -23.86 -21.66 -5.61
N ASN A 89 -24.50 -22.21 -6.64
CA ASN A 89 -25.55 -21.54 -7.38
C ASN A 89 -26.90 -21.81 -6.70
N GLU A 90 -27.45 -20.78 -6.05
CA GLU A 90 -28.79 -20.84 -5.42
C GLU A 90 -29.89 -20.23 -6.31
N GLU A 91 -29.52 -19.69 -7.48
CA GLU A 91 -30.41 -19.01 -8.41
C GLU A 91 -30.45 -19.72 -9.77
N PHE A 92 -31.61 -19.71 -10.43
CA PHE A 92 -31.75 -20.29 -11.76
C PHE A 92 -30.90 -19.52 -12.77
N ARG A 93 -30.21 -20.26 -13.63
CA ARG A 93 -29.46 -19.73 -14.75
C ARG A 93 -30.13 -20.17 -16.04
N PHE A 94 -30.18 -19.25 -17.00
CA PHE A 94 -30.75 -19.53 -18.30
C PHE A 94 -29.70 -19.80 -19.37
N THR A 95 -30.00 -20.73 -20.27
CA THR A 95 -29.31 -20.88 -21.56
C THR A 95 -30.33 -20.71 -22.67
N VAL A 96 -30.03 -19.86 -23.66
CA VAL A 96 -30.95 -19.49 -24.74
C VAL A 96 -30.73 -20.40 -25.95
N ALA A 97 -31.81 -20.83 -26.59
CA ALA A 97 -31.77 -21.56 -27.86
C ALA A 97 -31.19 -20.69 -28.99
N GLU A 98 -30.55 -21.34 -29.96
CA GLU A 98 -29.89 -20.63 -31.06
C GLU A 98 -30.91 -19.83 -31.88
N GLY A 99 -30.63 -18.54 -32.09
CA GLY A 99 -31.52 -17.63 -32.83
C GLY A 99 -32.66 -17.01 -32.01
N MET A 100 -32.85 -17.42 -30.75
CA MET A 100 -33.93 -16.93 -29.89
C MET A 100 -33.50 -15.73 -29.03
N SER A 101 -34.46 -14.89 -28.64
CA SER A 101 -34.22 -13.70 -27.81
C SER A 101 -34.79 -13.88 -26.40
N TYR A 102 -33.93 -14.28 -25.47
CA TYR A 102 -34.28 -14.39 -24.05
C TYR A 102 -33.16 -13.78 -23.19
N GLY A 103 -33.50 -12.77 -22.38
CA GLY A 103 -32.52 -12.04 -21.58
C GLY A 103 -32.99 -11.80 -20.15
N ASN A 104 -32.18 -11.08 -19.37
CA ASN A 104 -32.40 -10.85 -17.94
C ASN A 104 -33.80 -10.32 -17.59
N ALA A 105 -34.43 -9.52 -18.48
CA ALA A 105 -35.78 -9.01 -18.28
C ALA A 105 -36.85 -10.10 -18.38
N ALA A 106 -36.70 -11.04 -19.33
CA ALA A 106 -37.58 -12.20 -19.48
C ALA A 106 -37.35 -13.19 -18.34
N HIS A 107 -36.09 -13.46 -17.98
CA HIS A 107 -35.72 -14.26 -16.81
C HIS A 107 -36.36 -13.76 -15.51
N ALA A 108 -36.33 -12.44 -15.25
CA ALA A 108 -37.00 -11.87 -14.08
C ALA A 108 -38.53 -12.10 -14.08
N ARG A 109 -39.17 -12.17 -15.25
CA ARG A 109 -40.60 -12.51 -15.38
C ARG A 109 -40.85 -13.99 -15.15
N PHE A 110 -39.98 -14.87 -15.65
CA PHE A 110 -39.99 -16.29 -15.34
C PHE A 110 -39.93 -16.54 -13.83
N ILE A 111 -38.96 -15.95 -13.11
CA ILE A 111 -38.83 -16.11 -11.66
C ILE A 111 -40.11 -15.65 -10.92
N LEU A 112 -40.71 -14.54 -11.35
CA LEU A 112 -41.97 -14.05 -10.77
C LEU A 112 -43.14 -15.01 -11.01
N ALA A 113 -43.26 -15.55 -12.23
CA ALA A 113 -44.31 -16.50 -12.60
C ALA A 113 -44.16 -17.82 -11.84
N LYS A 114 -42.95 -18.39 -11.81
CA LYS A 114 -42.62 -19.58 -11.03
C LYS A 114 -42.98 -19.42 -9.55
N ASN A 115 -42.63 -18.29 -8.94
CA ASN A 115 -42.93 -18.02 -7.53
C ASN A 115 -44.43 -17.84 -7.23
N ARG A 116 -45.24 -17.54 -8.25
CA ARG A 116 -46.71 -17.46 -8.15
C ARG A 116 -47.41 -18.78 -8.49
N GLY A 117 -46.68 -19.75 -9.04
CA GLY A 117 -47.26 -20.96 -9.62
C GLY A 117 -47.91 -20.73 -10.97
N ASP A 118 -47.59 -19.62 -11.65
CA ASP A 118 -48.08 -19.33 -12.99
C ASP A 118 -47.28 -20.15 -14.01
N SER A 119 -47.97 -20.84 -14.93
CA SER A 119 -47.34 -21.63 -16.01
C SER A 119 -47.07 -20.81 -17.28
N VAL A 120 -47.37 -19.50 -17.26
CA VAL A 120 -47.29 -18.59 -18.41
C VAL A 120 -46.87 -17.20 -17.95
N PHE A 121 -46.05 -16.50 -18.74
CA PHE A 121 -45.73 -15.09 -18.54
C PHE A 121 -45.54 -14.35 -19.86
N THR A 122 -45.75 -13.04 -19.85
CA THR A 122 -45.64 -12.20 -21.05
C THR A 122 -44.45 -11.25 -20.98
N HIS A 123 -43.68 -11.13 -22.06
CA HIS A 123 -42.61 -10.15 -22.21
C HIS A 123 -42.52 -9.68 -23.67
N ASN A 124 -42.40 -8.36 -23.91
CA ASN A 124 -42.33 -7.74 -25.24
C ASN A 124 -43.41 -8.21 -26.23
N ASP A 125 -44.66 -8.28 -25.76
CA ASP A 125 -45.83 -8.73 -26.54
C ASP A 125 -45.79 -10.21 -26.98
N GLU A 126 -44.82 -10.99 -26.49
CA GLU A 126 -44.74 -12.45 -26.63
C GLU A 126 -45.20 -13.15 -25.33
N GLU A 127 -45.90 -14.27 -25.48
CA GLU A 127 -46.38 -15.11 -24.38
C GLU A 127 -45.48 -16.36 -24.29
N PHE A 128 -44.75 -16.45 -23.18
CA PHE A 128 -43.86 -17.57 -22.88
C PHE A 128 -44.57 -18.57 -21.97
N HIS A 129 -44.48 -19.85 -22.30
CA HIS A 129 -44.96 -20.94 -21.48
C HIS A 129 -43.80 -21.55 -20.69
N ILE A 130 -44.08 -21.90 -19.43
CA ILE A 130 -43.13 -22.57 -18.53
C ILE A 130 -43.51 -24.05 -18.47
N ILE A 131 -42.57 -24.90 -18.85
CA ILE A 131 -42.69 -26.35 -18.72
C ILE A 131 -41.73 -26.77 -17.61
N GLN A 132 -42.27 -27.36 -16.57
CA GLN A 132 -41.46 -27.93 -15.49
C GLN A 132 -41.06 -29.36 -15.88
N GLU A 133 -39.77 -29.58 -16.11
CA GLU A 133 -39.20 -30.89 -16.47
C GLU A 133 -38.69 -31.65 -15.24
N ALA A 134 -38.19 -30.92 -14.23
CA ALA A 134 -37.86 -31.43 -12.89
C ALA A 134 -38.10 -30.36 -11.79
N GLU A 135 -37.80 -30.65 -10.52
CA GLU A 135 -37.99 -29.70 -9.41
C GLU A 135 -37.22 -28.38 -9.63
N ASP A 136 -35.98 -28.50 -10.14
CA ASP A 136 -35.00 -27.44 -10.37
C ASP A 136 -34.58 -27.30 -11.85
N PHE A 137 -35.41 -27.77 -12.77
CA PHE A 137 -35.22 -27.66 -14.22
C PHE A 137 -36.51 -27.28 -14.95
N TYR A 138 -36.47 -26.18 -15.69
CA TYR A 138 -37.61 -25.66 -16.45
C TYR A 138 -37.20 -25.34 -17.89
N ARG A 139 -38.12 -25.53 -18.82
CA ARG A 139 -38.03 -24.99 -20.18
C ARG A 139 -38.97 -23.82 -20.32
N VAL A 140 -38.47 -22.78 -20.99
CA VAL A 140 -39.23 -21.64 -21.45
C VAL A 140 -39.40 -21.78 -22.94
N VAL A 141 -40.66 -21.73 -23.38
CA VAL A 141 -41.02 -22.03 -24.77
C VAL A 141 -42.02 -21.03 -25.31
N LEU A 142 -42.01 -20.82 -26.61
CA LEU A 142 -43.07 -20.11 -27.34
C LEU A 142 -44.06 -21.13 -27.91
N SER A 143 -45.34 -20.74 -27.93
CA SER A 143 -46.40 -21.53 -28.55
C SER A 143 -46.75 -20.94 -29.91
N GLU A 144 -46.52 -21.70 -30.98
CA GLU A 144 -47.03 -21.36 -32.31
C GLU A 144 -48.43 -21.94 -32.49
N PRO A 145 -49.48 -21.11 -32.63
CA PRO A 145 -50.86 -21.60 -32.65
C PRO A 145 -51.18 -22.37 -33.94
N LYS A 146 -51.52 -23.65 -33.82
CA LYS A 146 -51.90 -24.55 -34.92
C LYS A 146 -53.41 -24.74 -35.08
N ALA A 147 -54.16 -24.74 -33.98
CA ALA A 147 -55.62 -24.88 -34.03
C ALA A 147 -56.32 -24.23 -32.84
N ARG A 148 -57.59 -23.88 -33.02
CA ARG A 148 -58.51 -23.53 -31.94
C ARG A 148 -59.42 -24.70 -31.63
N ILE A 149 -59.49 -25.09 -30.37
CA ILE A 149 -60.29 -26.19 -29.87
C ILE A 149 -61.42 -25.63 -29.02
N THR A 150 -62.65 -25.91 -29.41
CA THR A 150 -63.83 -25.64 -28.58
C THR A 150 -64.24 -26.94 -27.91
N TYR A 151 -64.16 -27.02 -26.58
CA TYR A 151 -64.58 -28.19 -25.82
C TYR A 151 -65.73 -27.84 -24.87
N ILE A 152 -66.93 -28.34 -25.18
CA ILE A 152 -68.15 -28.05 -24.43
C ILE A 152 -68.94 -29.35 -24.22
N ARG A 153 -69.13 -29.73 -22.95
CA ARG A 153 -69.97 -30.89 -22.55
C ARG A 153 -69.58 -32.18 -23.29
N GLY A 154 -68.29 -32.48 -23.42
CA GLY A 154 -67.77 -33.68 -24.07
C GLY A 154 -67.76 -33.64 -25.60
N VAL A 155 -68.23 -32.55 -26.22
CA VAL A 155 -68.13 -32.34 -27.68
C VAL A 155 -66.93 -31.43 -27.96
N MET A 156 -66.00 -31.94 -28.77
CA MET A 156 -64.80 -31.23 -29.21
C MET A 156 -64.96 -30.78 -30.67
N GLY A 157 -64.76 -29.50 -30.93
CA GLY A 157 -64.59 -28.95 -32.27
C GLY A 157 -63.16 -28.47 -32.45
N VAL A 158 -62.51 -28.85 -33.55
CA VAL A 158 -61.16 -28.40 -33.90
C VAL A 158 -61.25 -27.50 -35.14
N ALA A 159 -60.80 -26.25 -35.00
CA ALA A 159 -60.69 -25.29 -36.08
C ALA A 159 -59.20 -25.05 -36.38
N PRO A 160 -58.65 -25.63 -37.46
CA PRO A 160 -57.26 -25.41 -37.85
C PRO A 160 -56.99 -23.93 -38.12
N LEU A 161 -55.83 -23.47 -37.70
CA LEU A 161 -55.28 -22.14 -38.00
C LEU A 161 -54.21 -22.21 -39.09
N GLU A 162 -53.73 -23.42 -39.41
CA GLU A 162 -52.78 -23.71 -40.49
C GLU A 162 -53.29 -24.89 -41.34
N ASP A 163 -53.11 -24.82 -42.66
CA ASP A 163 -53.55 -25.84 -43.60
C ASP A 163 -52.52 -26.99 -43.68
N GLY A 164 -52.95 -28.24 -43.42
CA GLY A 164 -52.12 -29.44 -43.65
C GLY A 164 -51.99 -30.41 -42.47
N VAL A 165 -52.47 -30.07 -41.27
CA VAL A 165 -52.44 -30.96 -40.09
C VAL A 165 -53.70 -31.82 -40.03
N SER A 166 -53.56 -33.14 -39.92
CA SER A 166 -54.66 -34.09 -39.78
C SER A 166 -54.98 -34.35 -38.31
N TYR A 167 -56.12 -33.86 -37.82
CA TYR A 167 -56.59 -34.07 -36.45
C TYR A 167 -57.45 -35.33 -36.36
N ASP A 168 -56.79 -36.49 -36.42
CA ASP A 168 -57.44 -37.80 -36.32
C ASP A 168 -57.99 -38.11 -34.92
N GLU A 169 -58.65 -39.25 -34.76
CA GLU A 169 -59.28 -39.63 -33.48
C GLU A 169 -58.26 -39.77 -32.33
N GLU A 170 -57.03 -40.20 -32.64
CA GLU A 170 -55.95 -40.32 -31.66
C GLU A 170 -55.51 -38.94 -31.15
N PHE A 171 -55.30 -38.00 -32.07
CA PHE A 171 -54.98 -36.61 -31.76
C PHE A 171 -56.07 -35.96 -30.89
N GLN A 172 -57.34 -36.16 -31.24
CA GLN A 172 -58.47 -35.60 -30.48
C GLN A 172 -58.62 -36.22 -29.08
N ASN A 173 -58.29 -37.50 -28.92
CA ASN A 173 -58.33 -38.15 -27.61
C ASN A 173 -57.22 -37.63 -26.69
N ALA A 174 -56.01 -37.43 -27.20
CA ALA A 174 -54.90 -36.85 -26.44
C ALA A 174 -55.24 -35.43 -25.96
N ILE A 175 -55.82 -34.59 -26.82
CA ILE A 175 -56.31 -33.25 -26.41
C ILE A 175 -57.36 -33.35 -25.31
N ARG A 176 -58.35 -34.26 -25.43
CA ARG A 176 -59.42 -34.40 -24.41
C ARG A 176 -58.83 -34.77 -23.07
N GLN A 177 -57.93 -35.74 -23.06
CA GLN A 177 -57.27 -36.18 -21.85
C GLN A 177 -56.46 -35.04 -21.22
N ALA A 178 -55.69 -34.29 -22.01
CA ALA A 178 -54.95 -33.14 -21.51
C ALA A 178 -55.86 -32.04 -20.91
N ILE A 179 -57.03 -31.78 -21.52
CA ILE A 179 -58.03 -30.84 -20.98
C ILE A 179 -58.61 -31.35 -19.66
N ASP A 180 -58.99 -32.63 -19.61
CA ASP A 180 -59.63 -33.25 -18.45
C ASP A 180 -58.66 -33.40 -17.27
N ASP A 181 -57.37 -33.62 -17.54
CA ASP A 181 -56.28 -33.72 -16.56
C ASP A 181 -55.67 -32.34 -16.20
N GLU A 182 -56.24 -31.25 -16.72
CA GLU A 182 -55.77 -29.85 -16.54
C GLU A 182 -54.29 -29.63 -16.92
N GLN A 183 -53.78 -30.40 -17.88
CA GLN A 183 -52.42 -30.30 -18.39
C GLN A 183 -52.27 -29.11 -19.36
N THR A 184 -51.15 -28.41 -19.24
CA THR A 184 -50.79 -27.27 -20.11
C THR A 184 -49.96 -27.68 -21.33
N SER A 185 -49.44 -28.90 -21.34
CA SER A 185 -48.75 -29.51 -22.48
C SER A 185 -48.90 -31.04 -22.46
N PHE A 186 -48.80 -31.68 -23.62
CA PHE A 186 -48.90 -33.13 -23.77
C PHE A 186 -48.15 -33.59 -25.03
N PHE A 187 -47.85 -34.88 -25.14
CA PHE A 187 -47.14 -35.47 -26.27
C PHE A 187 -48.10 -36.20 -27.21
N ILE A 188 -47.87 -36.08 -28.51
CA ILE A 188 -48.44 -36.97 -29.53
C ILE A 188 -47.26 -37.50 -30.36
N GLY A 189 -47.00 -38.80 -30.27
CA GLY A 189 -45.77 -39.38 -30.82
C GLY A 189 -44.54 -38.78 -30.13
N GLU A 190 -43.62 -38.23 -30.92
CA GLU A 190 -42.41 -37.54 -30.44
C GLU A 190 -42.58 -36.01 -30.35
N GLU A 191 -43.71 -35.47 -30.84
CA GLU A 191 -43.97 -34.03 -30.84
C GLU A 191 -44.75 -33.58 -29.60
N GLN A 192 -44.29 -32.49 -28.99
CA GLN A 192 -44.92 -31.90 -27.82
C GLN A 192 -45.81 -30.72 -28.24
N TYR A 193 -47.05 -30.71 -27.74
CA TYR A 193 -48.04 -29.69 -28.01
C TYR A 193 -48.40 -28.94 -26.73
N THR A 194 -48.68 -27.64 -26.84
CA THR A 194 -49.21 -26.79 -25.75
C THR A 194 -50.70 -26.58 -25.91
N LEU A 195 -51.36 -26.44 -24.77
CA LEU A 195 -52.78 -26.12 -24.71
C LEU A 195 -53.02 -24.88 -23.85
N THR A 196 -53.38 -23.78 -24.49
CA THR A 196 -53.56 -22.50 -23.82
C THR A 196 -55.03 -22.10 -23.80
N ARG A 197 -55.60 -21.87 -22.62
CA ARG A 197 -57.01 -21.49 -22.50
C ARG A 197 -57.20 -20.01 -22.87
N GLN A 198 -57.93 -19.75 -23.96
CA GLN A 198 -58.33 -18.40 -24.36
C GLN A 198 -59.85 -18.24 -24.22
N GLY A 199 -60.28 -17.80 -23.03
CA GLY A 199 -61.68 -17.61 -22.70
C GLY A 199 -62.45 -18.94 -22.62
N ARG A 200 -63.28 -19.23 -23.64
CA ARG A 200 -64.08 -20.47 -23.74
C ARG A 200 -63.47 -21.52 -24.66
N ASP A 201 -62.47 -21.13 -25.43
CA ASP A 201 -61.76 -22.02 -26.35
C ASP A 201 -60.36 -22.30 -25.79
N TYR A 202 -59.74 -23.35 -26.30
CA TYR A 202 -58.33 -23.65 -26.12
C TYR A 202 -57.61 -23.39 -27.44
N VAL A 203 -56.38 -22.92 -27.37
CA VAL A 203 -55.48 -22.82 -28.52
C VAL A 203 -54.47 -23.93 -28.39
N LEU A 204 -54.43 -24.80 -29.39
CA LEU A 204 -53.38 -25.80 -29.58
C LEU A 204 -52.23 -25.13 -30.30
N GLY A 205 -51.03 -25.24 -29.76
CA GLY A 205 -49.83 -24.80 -30.45
C GLY A 205 -48.70 -25.83 -30.41
N THR A 206 -47.82 -25.75 -31.39
CA THR A 206 -46.52 -26.43 -31.33
C THR A 206 -45.57 -25.61 -30.48
N ILE A 207 -44.59 -26.29 -29.92
CA ILE A 207 -43.65 -25.70 -28.98
C ILE A 207 -42.35 -25.38 -29.71
N GLU A 208 -41.91 -24.13 -29.59
CA GLU A 208 -40.56 -23.71 -29.97
C GLU A 208 -39.76 -23.42 -28.70
N ASP A 209 -38.64 -24.14 -28.53
CA ASP A 209 -37.77 -23.96 -27.37
C ASP A 209 -37.05 -22.61 -27.43
N VAL A 210 -37.15 -21.83 -26.34
CA VAL A 210 -36.54 -20.50 -26.26
C VAL A 210 -35.36 -20.50 -25.31
N ALA A 211 -35.54 -21.05 -24.11
CA ALA A 211 -34.50 -21.11 -23.10
C ALA A 211 -34.74 -22.26 -22.12
N ILE A 212 -33.67 -22.75 -21.52
CA ILE A 212 -33.73 -23.60 -20.32
C ILE A 212 -33.36 -22.77 -19.10
N GLU A 213 -33.96 -23.07 -17.96
CA GLU A 213 -33.71 -22.47 -16.65
C GLU A 213 -33.35 -23.57 -15.66
N SER A 214 -32.12 -23.57 -15.16
CA SER A 214 -31.56 -24.66 -14.34
C SER A 214 -30.76 -24.13 -13.16
N LEU A 215 -30.79 -24.83 -12.02
CA LEU A 215 -29.84 -24.58 -10.92
C LEU A 215 -28.46 -25.18 -11.18
N LEU A 216 -28.35 -26.23 -12.00
CA LEU A 216 -27.07 -26.83 -12.34
C LEU A 216 -26.33 -26.02 -13.41
N ILE A 217 -25.02 -26.10 -13.35
CA ILE A 217 -24.08 -25.47 -14.26
C ILE A 217 -23.35 -26.59 -14.98
N ALA A 218 -23.47 -26.61 -16.31
CA ALA A 218 -22.73 -27.52 -17.17
C ALA A 218 -21.47 -26.81 -17.73
N ASP A 219 -20.30 -27.25 -17.28
CA ASP A 219 -18.99 -26.75 -17.68
C ASP A 219 -18.31 -27.77 -18.61
N GLY A 220 -17.92 -27.36 -19.83
CA GLY A 220 -17.14 -28.19 -20.75
C GLY A 220 -15.68 -28.39 -20.31
N VAL A 221 -15.02 -29.45 -20.83
CA VAL A 221 -13.58 -29.73 -20.58
C VAL A 221 -12.70 -28.60 -21.08
N SER A 222 -13.01 -28.06 -22.27
CA SER A 222 -12.21 -27.00 -22.86
C SER A 222 -12.68 -25.65 -22.33
N THR A 223 -11.73 -24.85 -21.84
CA THR A 223 -12.02 -23.57 -21.18
C THR A 223 -12.69 -22.64 -22.19
N ASN A 224 -13.93 -22.21 -21.90
CA ASN A 224 -14.80 -21.37 -22.75
C ASN A 224 -15.59 -22.06 -23.88
N GLU A 225 -15.70 -23.39 -23.89
CA GLU A 225 -16.66 -24.05 -24.79
C GLU A 225 -18.07 -23.95 -24.21
N ASP A 226 -18.92 -23.15 -24.85
CA ASP A 226 -20.35 -23.18 -24.57
C ASP A 226 -20.91 -24.45 -25.17
N LEU A 227 -21.33 -25.38 -24.31
CA LEU A 227 -21.97 -26.64 -24.71
C LEU A 227 -23.24 -26.41 -25.53
N GLY A 228 -23.79 -25.19 -25.52
CA GLY A 228 -24.96 -24.81 -26.29
C GLY A 228 -26.26 -25.33 -25.69
N PHE A 229 -27.37 -24.81 -26.21
CA PHE A 229 -28.71 -25.12 -25.70
C PHE A 229 -29.08 -26.59 -25.88
N GLY A 230 -28.93 -27.12 -27.09
CA GLY A 230 -29.39 -28.48 -27.43
C GLY A 230 -28.72 -29.57 -26.59
N PHE A 231 -27.40 -29.46 -26.40
CA PHE A 231 -26.65 -30.40 -25.57
C PHE A 231 -27.07 -30.31 -24.10
N LYS A 232 -27.16 -29.10 -23.52
CA LYS A 232 -27.56 -28.91 -22.13
C LYS A 232 -28.98 -29.42 -21.88
N LEU A 233 -29.90 -29.20 -22.81
CA LEU A 233 -31.26 -29.73 -22.75
C LEU A 233 -31.28 -31.26 -22.74
N ALA A 234 -30.54 -31.90 -23.65
CA ALA A 234 -30.44 -33.36 -23.71
C ALA A 234 -29.81 -33.93 -22.42
N LEU A 235 -28.71 -33.32 -21.98
CA LEU A 235 -28.00 -33.70 -20.75
C LEU A 235 -28.91 -33.63 -19.53
N GLU A 236 -29.60 -32.51 -19.31
CA GLU A 236 -30.43 -32.35 -18.12
C GLU A 236 -31.69 -33.21 -18.13
N LYS A 237 -32.30 -33.45 -19.30
CA LYS A 237 -33.40 -34.41 -19.43
C LYS A 237 -32.96 -35.82 -19.10
N THR A 238 -31.83 -36.25 -19.65
CA THR A 238 -31.30 -37.59 -19.36
C THR A 238 -30.89 -37.73 -17.90
N LEU A 239 -30.33 -36.69 -17.28
CA LEU A 239 -29.94 -36.73 -15.87
C LEU A 239 -31.14 -36.75 -14.90
N ARG A 240 -32.22 -36.01 -15.19
CA ARG A 240 -33.29 -35.73 -14.20
C ARG A 240 -34.67 -36.29 -14.53
N THR A 241 -34.91 -36.62 -15.79
CA THR A 241 -36.25 -37.00 -16.28
C THR A 241 -36.26 -38.42 -16.80
N ASP A 242 -35.20 -38.86 -17.48
CA ASP A 242 -35.08 -40.22 -17.99
C ASP A 242 -34.37 -41.12 -16.96
N ASP A 243 -34.83 -42.36 -16.78
CA ASP A 243 -34.10 -43.39 -16.02
C ASP A 243 -32.86 -43.92 -16.80
N SER A 244 -32.24 -43.09 -17.64
CA SER A 244 -31.13 -43.44 -18.54
C SER A 244 -29.86 -42.72 -18.12
N THR A 245 -28.73 -43.42 -18.18
CA THR A 245 -27.40 -42.81 -17.97
C THR A 245 -26.70 -42.45 -19.29
N THR A 246 -27.39 -42.58 -20.42
CA THR A 246 -26.80 -42.39 -21.75
C THR A 246 -27.72 -41.61 -22.68
N PHE A 247 -27.15 -40.72 -23.49
CA PHE A 247 -27.89 -39.99 -24.53
C PHE A 247 -27.07 -39.84 -25.81
N VAL A 248 -27.77 -39.57 -26.92
CA VAL A 248 -27.15 -39.33 -28.23
C VAL A 248 -27.42 -37.89 -28.63
N PHE A 249 -26.36 -37.15 -28.97
CA PHE A 249 -26.46 -35.77 -29.44
C PHE A 249 -25.57 -35.59 -30.67
N GLU A 250 -26.12 -35.01 -31.74
CA GLU A 250 -25.43 -34.80 -33.02
C GLU A 250 -24.73 -36.04 -33.63
N GLY A 251 -25.21 -37.24 -33.29
CA GLY A 251 -24.66 -38.51 -33.78
C GLY A 251 -23.57 -39.14 -32.90
N ASP A 252 -23.18 -38.47 -31.82
CA ASP A 252 -22.24 -38.98 -30.81
C ASP A 252 -22.98 -39.49 -29.56
N THR A 253 -22.45 -40.53 -28.92
CA THR A 253 -23.00 -41.09 -27.68
C THR A 253 -22.28 -40.52 -26.46
N TYR A 254 -23.06 -40.11 -25.47
CA TYR A 254 -22.59 -39.55 -24.21
C TYR A 254 -23.10 -40.42 -23.05
N GLU A 255 -22.23 -40.67 -22.07
CA GLU A 255 -22.54 -41.40 -20.85
C GLU A 255 -22.37 -40.48 -19.64
N ILE A 256 -23.31 -40.55 -18.70
CA ILE A 256 -23.36 -39.75 -17.49
C ILE A 256 -23.05 -40.67 -16.31
N GLU A 257 -22.10 -40.26 -15.48
CA GLU A 257 -21.78 -40.92 -14.22
C GLU A 257 -22.03 -39.93 -13.09
N GLU A 258 -22.97 -40.28 -12.22
CA GLU A 258 -23.36 -39.46 -11.07
C GLU A 258 -22.66 -39.97 -9.81
N GLU A 259 -21.89 -39.09 -9.18
CA GLU A 259 -21.30 -39.30 -7.87
C GLU A 259 -21.85 -38.26 -6.90
N GLU A 260 -22.75 -38.71 -6.02
CA GLU A 260 -23.46 -37.91 -5.02
C GLU A 260 -24.24 -36.71 -5.57
N ASN A 261 -23.58 -35.56 -5.79
CA ASN A 261 -24.19 -34.30 -6.26
C ASN A 261 -23.45 -33.72 -7.49
N VAL A 262 -22.53 -34.49 -8.06
CA VAL A 262 -21.71 -34.11 -9.21
C VAL A 262 -21.89 -35.16 -10.29
N ALA A 263 -22.24 -34.74 -11.51
CA ALA A 263 -22.33 -35.63 -12.66
C ALA A 263 -21.21 -35.34 -13.66
N SER A 264 -20.44 -36.37 -13.98
CA SER A 264 -19.41 -36.32 -15.01
C SER A 264 -19.95 -36.89 -16.32
N VAL A 265 -19.76 -36.15 -17.40
CA VAL A 265 -20.25 -36.52 -18.74
C VAL A 265 -19.07 -36.96 -19.59
N TYR A 266 -19.16 -38.15 -20.18
CA TYR A 266 -18.15 -38.74 -21.03
C TYR A 266 -18.67 -38.92 -22.45
N LYS A 267 -17.89 -38.49 -23.45
CA LYS A 267 -18.13 -38.79 -24.85
C LYS A 267 -17.52 -40.16 -25.19
N VAL A 268 -18.31 -41.05 -25.80
CA VAL A 268 -17.86 -42.39 -26.19
C VAL A 268 -17.34 -42.37 -27.62
N VAL A 269 -16.02 -42.43 -27.79
CA VAL A 269 -15.36 -42.45 -29.10
C VAL A 269 -14.68 -43.81 -29.30
N GLY A 270 -15.20 -44.63 -30.21
CA GLY A 270 -14.60 -45.93 -30.56
C GLY A 270 -14.54 -46.94 -29.40
N GLY A 271 -15.41 -46.81 -28.40
CA GLY A 271 -15.46 -47.64 -27.19
C GLY A 271 -14.61 -47.13 -26.01
N ASN A 272 -13.89 -46.01 -26.19
CA ASN A 272 -13.21 -45.32 -25.10
C ASN A 272 -14.06 -44.15 -24.59
N ARG A 273 -14.01 -43.89 -23.28
CA ARG A 273 -14.65 -42.74 -22.64
C ARG A 273 -13.67 -41.58 -22.58
N GLU A 274 -14.03 -40.46 -23.19
CA GLU A 274 -13.32 -39.18 -23.07
C GLU A 274 -14.17 -38.24 -22.23
N GLN A 275 -13.62 -37.67 -21.16
CA GLN A 275 -14.35 -36.69 -20.35
C GLN A 275 -14.75 -35.50 -21.23
N TYR A 276 -15.99 -35.02 -21.09
CA TYR A 276 -16.58 -34.01 -21.98
C TYR A 276 -17.16 -32.80 -21.22
N ALA A 277 -17.86 -33.02 -20.12
CA ALA A 277 -18.41 -31.94 -19.30
C ALA A 277 -18.57 -32.37 -17.83
N LEU A 278 -18.68 -31.38 -16.95
CA LEU A 278 -19.05 -31.51 -15.55
C LEU A 278 -20.36 -30.77 -15.32
N ILE A 279 -21.32 -31.39 -14.64
CA ILE A 279 -22.57 -30.74 -14.23
C ILE A 279 -22.74 -30.79 -12.72
N SER A 280 -22.90 -29.62 -12.10
CA SER A 280 -23.09 -29.47 -10.65
C SER A 280 -23.76 -28.15 -10.28
N GLN A 281 -24.18 -28.00 -9.01
CA GLN A 281 -24.65 -26.71 -8.49
C GLN A 281 -23.50 -25.73 -8.21
N MET A 282 -22.24 -26.13 -8.42
CA MET A 282 -21.07 -25.35 -8.03
C MET A 282 -20.39 -24.72 -9.25
N ALA A 283 -20.23 -23.40 -9.21
CA ALA A 283 -19.43 -22.67 -10.19
C ALA A 283 -17.97 -22.63 -9.73
N VAL A 284 -17.10 -23.41 -10.35
CA VAL A 284 -15.67 -23.45 -10.01
C VAL A 284 -14.88 -22.53 -10.95
N GLN A 285 -14.29 -21.47 -10.40
CA GLN A 285 -13.52 -20.46 -11.14
C GLN A 285 -12.10 -20.30 -10.62
N ALA A 286 -11.14 -20.28 -11.55
CA ALA A 286 -9.74 -19.96 -11.24
C ALA A 286 -9.57 -18.49 -10.85
N ILE A 287 -8.74 -18.21 -9.84
CA ILE A 287 -8.46 -16.82 -9.40
C ILE A 287 -7.51 -16.09 -10.36
N SER A 288 -6.60 -16.83 -11.01
CA SER A 288 -5.66 -16.30 -11.99
C SER A 288 -5.95 -16.90 -13.36
N PRO A 289 -5.92 -16.12 -14.46
CA PRO A 289 -6.13 -16.63 -15.81
C PRO A 289 -5.07 -17.65 -16.25
N ASP A 290 -3.91 -17.67 -15.58
CA ASP A 290 -2.83 -18.63 -15.86
C ASP A 290 -3.10 -20.03 -15.28
N VAL A 291 -4.17 -20.18 -14.48
CA VAL A 291 -4.53 -21.46 -13.84
C VAL A 291 -5.60 -22.14 -14.69
N VAL A 292 -5.23 -23.29 -15.26
CA VAL A 292 -6.16 -24.19 -15.95
C VAL A 292 -6.65 -25.23 -14.96
N LEU A 293 -7.96 -25.36 -14.81
CA LEU A 293 -8.58 -26.35 -13.94
C LEU A 293 -9.02 -27.56 -14.76
N THR A 294 -8.47 -28.73 -14.45
CA THR A 294 -8.94 -30.00 -15.03
C THR A 294 -10.31 -30.35 -14.45
N ILE A 295 -11.11 -31.13 -15.17
CA ILE A 295 -12.38 -31.60 -14.63
C ILE A 295 -12.14 -32.49 -13.42
N ASP A 296 -11.16 -33.40 -13.47
CA ASP A 296 -10.80 -34.24 -12.33
C ASP A 296 -10.51 -33.42 -11.07
N PHE A 297 -9.83 -32.28 -11.19
CA PHE A 297 -9.63 -31.36 -10.07
C PHE A 297 -10.94 -30.77 -9.56
N LYS A 298 -11.83 -30.33 -10.48
CA LYS A 298 -13.14 -29.78 -10.10
C LYS A 298 -14.00 -30.83 -9.39
N THR A 299 -14.08 -32.05 -9.93
CA THR A 299 -14.83 -33.16 -9.34
C THR A 299 -14.34 -33.47 -7.93
N GLU A 300 -13.04 -33.69 -7.74
CA GLU A 300 -12.45 -33.98 -6.42
C GLU A 300 -12.65 -32.81 -5.42
N LEU A 301 -12.54 -31.57 -5.89
CA LEU A 301 -12.79 -30.39 -5.06
C LEU A 301 -14.25 -30.31 -4.62
N GLU A 302 -15.20 -30.54 -5.52
CA GLU A 302 -16.62 -30.49 -5.23
C GLU A 302 -17.03 -31.61 -4.27
N THR A 303 -16.57 -32.84 -4.50
CA THR A 303 -16.75 -33.96 -3.56
C THR A 303 -16.22 -33.62 -2.18
N ALA A 304 -15.01 -33.05 -2.08
CA ALA A 304 -14.45 -32.62 -0.81
C ALA A 304 -15.29 -31.52 -0.13
N ILE A 305 -15.91 -30.61 -0.89
CA ILE A 305 -16.81 -29.58 -0.35
C ILE A 305 -18.11 -30.21 0.17
N VAL A 306 -18.69 -31.17 -0.56
CA VAL A 306 -19.91 -31.89 -0.17
C VAL A 306 -19.69 -32.70 1.11
N ASP A 307 -18.53 -33.36 1.23
CA ASP A 307 -18.09 -34.08 2.43
C ASP A 307 -17.81 -33.17 3.64
N GLY A 308 -17.80 -31.84 3.45
CA GLY A 308 -17.48 -30.87 4.48
C GLY A 308 -16.00 -30.86 4.86
N ALA A 309 -15.11 -31.29 3.97
CA ALA A 309 -13.67 -31.25 4.19
C ALA A 309 -13.16 -29.80 4.28
N THR A 310 -12.21 -29.57 5.19
CA THR A 310 -11.51 -28.28 5.30
C THR A 310 -10.20 -28.25 4.52
N LYS A 311 -9.76 -29.41 4.03
CA LYS A 311 -8.58 -29.57 3.18
C LYS A 311 -8.81 -30.73 2.23
N PHE A 312 -8.25 -30.64 1.02
CA PHE A 312 -8.15 -31.78 0.11
C PHE A 312 -6.78 -31.78 -0.56
N THR A 313 -6.40 -32.94 -1.10
CA THR A 313 -5.09 -33.14 -1.73
C THR A 313 -5.31 -33.51 -3.19
N TYR A 314 -4.62 -32.83 -4.10
CA TYR A 314 -4.67 -33.14 -5.53
C TYR A 314 -3.27 -33.02 -6.16
N PRO A 315 -2.86 -33.96 -7.02
CA PRO A 315 -1.54 -33.93 -7.65
C PRO A 315 -1.39 -32.78 -8.65
N ASP A 316 -0.22 -32.14 -8.69
CA ASP A 316 0.13 -31.20 -9.75
C ASP A 316 0.43 -31.90 -11.10
N GLU A 317 0.67 -31.12 -12.16
CA GLU A 317 1.05 -31.65 -13.48
C GLU A 317 2.30 -32.55 -13.45
N ALA A 318 3.15 -32.41 -12.42
CA ALA A 318 4.35 -33.22 -12.22
C ALA A 318 4.11 -34.44 -11.30
N GLY A 319 2.86 -34.66 -10.85
CA GLY A 319 2.46 -35.76 -9.98
C GLY A 319 2.76 -35.56 -8.50
N ASN A 320 3.13 -34.36 -8.06
CA ASN A 320 3.36 -34.07 -6.64
C ASN A 320 2.03 -33.74 -5.95
N GLU A 321 1.74 -34.38 -4.82
CA GLU A 321 0.56 -34.08 -4.02
C GLU A 321 0.62 -32.66 -3.44
N ILE A 322 -0.34 -31.81 -3.83
CA ILE A 322 -0.53 -30.47 -3.27
C ILE A 322 -1.73 -30.48 -2.34
N VAL A 323 -1.57 -29.91 -1.15
CA VAL A 323 -2.66 -29.71 -0.19
C VAL A 323 -3.31 -28.35 -0.45
N TYR A 324 -4.64 -28.36 -0.49
CA TYR A 324 -5.48 -27.19 -0.67
C TYR A 324 -6.36 -26.97 0.57
N ASP A 325 -6.36 -25.75 1.10
CA ASP A 325 -7.18 -25.35 2.24
C ASP A 325 -8.50 -24.74 1.76
N ILE A 326 -9.62 -25.30 2.22
CA ILE A 326 -10.96 -24.86 1.85
C ILE A 326 -11.53 -23.98 2.97
N ASN A 327 -11.92 -22.76 2.63
CA ASN A 327 -12.55 -21.81 3.56
C ASN A 327 -13.89 -21.34 3.01
N ARG A 328 -14.97 -21.47 3.78
CA ARG A 328 -16.31 -21.02 3.36
C ARG A 328 -16.66 -19.67 3.99
N ILE A 329 -17.14 -18.73 3.18
CA ILE A 329 -17.79 -17.48 3.61
C ILE A 329 -19.13 -17.39 2.87
N ASN A 330 -20.24 -17.53 3.60
CA ASN A 330 -21.59 -17.61 3.04
C ASN A 330 -21.71 -18.73 1.99
N ASN A 331 -21.95 -18.37 0.73
CA ASN A 331 -22.11 -19.30 -0.37
C ASN A 331 -20.89 -19.42 -1.29
N VAL A 332 -19.79 -18.81 -0.88
CA VAL A 332 -18.51 -18.83 -1.61
C VAL A 332 -17.48 -19.60 -0.80
N TYR A 333 -16.86 -20.58 -1.43
CA TYR A 333 -15.70 -21.28 -0.92
C TYR A 333 -14.45 -20.72 -1.60
N THR A 334 -13.48 -20.35 -0.78
CA THR A 334 -12.16 -19.92 -1.21
C THR A 334 -11.18 -21.05 -0.93
N VAL A 335 -10.60 -21.58 -1.99
CA VAL A 335 -9.59 -22.63 -1.93
C VAL A 335 -8.21 -21.97 -2.02
N LYS A 336 -7.36 -22.23 -1.04
CA LYS A 336 -6.01 -21.67 -0.97
C LYS A 336 -4.96 -22.78 -1.07
N THR A 337 -3.82 -22.46 -1.67
CA THR A 337 -2.68 -23.37 -1.72
C THR A 337 -1.38 -22.63 -1.37
N GLU A 338 -0.41 -23.37 -0.83
CA GLU A 338 0.93 -22.82 -0.58
C GLU A 338 1.72 -22.73 -1.89
N THR A 339 1.79 -21.53 -2.44
CA THR A 339 2.58 -21.29 -3.66
C THR A 339 3.97 -20.76 -3.30
N ARG A 340 5.00 -21.32 -3.93
CA ARG A 340 6.35 -20.74 -3.90
C ARG A 340 6.35 -19.38 -4.60
N THR A 341 6.67 -18.32 -3.87
CA THR A 341 6.67 -16.97 -4.40
C THR A 341 7.88 -16.19 -3.86
N HIS A 342 8.31 -15.17 -4.60
CA HIS A 342 9.30 -14.23 -4.11
C HIS A 342 8.64 -13.33 -3.06
N LEU A 343 9.03 -13.50 -1.80
CA LEU A 343 8.62 -12.68 -0.68
C LEU A 343 9.69 -11.64 -0.39
N ILE A 344 9.27 -10.47 0.06
CA ILE A 344 10.20 -9.45 0.57
C ILE A 344 10.67 -9.90 1.95
N SER A 345 11.97 -9.83 2.20
CA SER A 345 12.56 -10.12 3.52
C SER A 345 12.22 -9.01 4.51
N MET A 346 10.95 -8.89 4.93
CA MET A 346 10.51 -7.85 5.86
C MET A 346 10.92 -8.20 7.30
N HIS A 347 11.52 -7.25 8.02
CA HIS A 347 11.90 -7.41 9.42
C HIS A 347 12.75 -8.65 9.73
N GLU A 348 13.65 -9.00 8.82
CA GLU A 348 14.61 -10.07 9.03
C GLU A 348 15.50 -9.73 10.23
N GLN A 349 15.72 -10.70 11.10
CA GLN A 349 16.58 -10.51 12.27
C GLN A 349 18.04 -10.25 11.87
N PRO A 350 18.84 -9.63 12.74
CA PRO A 350 20.28 -9.46 12.53
C PRO A 350 20.98 -10.76 12.13
N SER A 351 21.65 -10.72 10.98
CA SER A 351 22.36 -11.84 10.38
C SER A 351 23.74 -11.42 9.88
N ARG A 352 24.56 -12.37 9.42
CA ARG A 352 25.88 -12.04 8.81
C ARG A 352 25.74 -11.25 7.51
N GLN A 353 24.63 -11.43 6.81
CA GLN A 353 24.32 -10.70 5.58
C GLN A 353 23.77 -9.31 5.91
N HIS A 354 22.89 -9.21 6.92
CA HIS A 354 22.27 -7.97 7.37
C HIS A 354 22.59 -7.73 8.84
N TRP A 355 23.66 -6.99 9.14
CA TRP A 355 24.18 -6.86 10.52
C TRP A 355 23.18 -6.30 11.52
N LEU A 356 22.26 -5.46 11.06
CA LEU A 356 21.15 -4.93 11.84
C LEU A 356 19.79 -5.39 11.30
N GLY A 357 19.76 -6.48 10.53
CA GLY A 357 18.54 -6.99 9.92
C GLY A 357 17.99 -6.09 8.81
N THR A 358 16.74 -6.33 8.44
CA THR A 358 16.02 -5.55 7.43
C THR A 358 14.84 -4.78 8.02
N ASP A 359 14.42 -3.72 7.35
CA ASP A 359 13.25 -2.93 7.74
C ASP A 359 11.93 -3.52 7.19
N LYS A 360 10.82 -2.83 7.42
CA LYS A 360 9.49 -3.21 6.94
C LYS A 360 9.36 -3.30 5.41
N HIS A 361 10.29 -2.72 4.67
CA HIS A 361 10.33 -2.73 3.22
C HIS A 361 11.36 -3.73 2.67
N GLY A 362 12.00 -4.50 3.56
CA GLY A 362 13.05 -5.45 3.21
C GLY A 362 14.35 -4.79 2.77
N MET A 363 14.63 -3.57 3.23
CA MET A 363 15.91 -2.91 3.00
C MET A 363 16.84 -3.07 4.20
N ASP A 364 18.15 -3.08 3.97
CA ASP A 364 19.16 -3.26 5.03
C ASP A 364 19.18 -2.07 6.01
N VAL A 365 18.96 -2.34 7.30
CA VAL A 365 18.85 -1.30 8.34
C VAL A 365 20.17 -0.54 8.52
N LEU A 366 21.30 -1.22 8.52
CA LEU A 366 22.61 -0.59 8.74
C LEU A 366 22.92 0.43 7.63
N THR A 367 22.69 0.03 6.38
CA THR A 367 22.84 0.88 5.21
C THR A 367 21.91 2.09 5.32
N ARG A 368 20.64 1.88 5.68
CA ARG A 368 19.68 2.98 5.89
C ARG A 368 20.07 3.91 7.03
N LEU A 369 20.69 3.43 8.11
CA LEU A 369 21.19 4.29 9.18
C LEU A 369 22.31 5.23 8.71
N MET A 370 23.18 4.76 7.82
CA MET A 370 24.27 5.57 7.25
C MET A 370 23.72 6.64 6.31
N TYR A 371 22.91 6.25 5.31
CA TYR A 371 22.28 7.20 4.39
C TYR A 371 21.31 8.15 5.11
N GLY A 372 20.54 7.63 6.08
CA GLY A 372 19.65 8.43 6.91
C GLY A 372 20.39 9.43 7.80
N GLY A 373 21.57 9.05 8.30
CA GLY A 373 22.45 9.97 9.02
C GLY A 373 22.92 11.13 8.14
N ARG A 374 23.15 10.90 6.85
CA ARG A 374 23.54 11.96 5.90
C ARG A 374 22.45 13.02 5.83
N ILE A 375 21.19 12.60 5.69
CA ILE A 375 20.05 13.50 5.61
C ILE A 375 19.80 14.20 6.95
N SER A 376 19.77 13.47 8.07
CA SER A 376 19.53 14.07 9.39
C SER A 376 20.64 15.08 9.79
N LEU A 377 21.91 14.79 9.51
CA LEU A 377 23.01 15.73 9.74
C LEU A 377 22.96 16.94 8.81
N MET A 378 22.61 16.74 7.53
CA MET A 378 22.46 17.83 6.56
C MET A 378 21.34 18.79 6.98
N ILE A 379 20.18 18.26 7.42
CA ILE A 379 19.07 19.06 7.94
C ILE A 379 19.51 19.84 9.17
N GLY A 380 20.09 19.16 10.18
CA GLY A 380 20.56 19.81 11.40
C GLY A 380 21.55 20.94 11.14
N PHE A 381 22.54 20.71 10.29
CA PHE A 381 23.59 21.71 10.01
C PHE A 381 23.10 22.88 9.16
N LEU A 382 22.40 22.62 8.06
CA LEU A 382 21.98 23.68 7.13
C LEU A 382 20.89 24.58 7.73
N VAL A 383 19.96 24.02 8.50
CA VAL A 383 18.93 24.78 9.19
C VAL A 383 19.55 25.73 10.23
N VAL A 384 20.46 25.21 11.07
CA VAL A 384 21.15 26.03 12.09
C VAL A 384 22.00 27.12 11.45
N LEU A 385 22.67 26.82 10.34
CA LEU A 385 23.42 27.81 9.59
C LEU A 385 22.49 28.93 9.08
N LEU A 386 21.36 28.56 8.48
CA LEU A 386 20.39 29.50 7.92
C LEU A 386 19.73 30.37 9.00
N GLU A 387 19.22 29.77 10.07
CA GLU A 387 18.56 30.50 11.16
C GLU A 387 19.54 31.44 11.88
N THR A 388 20.79 31.00 12.06
CA THR A 388 21.84 31.79 12.72
C THR A 388 22.25 32.95 11.83
N PHE A 389 22.42 32.72 10.53
CA PHE A 389 22.74 33.76 9.56
C PHE A 389 21.66 34.86 9.53
N LEU A 390 20.39 34.47 9.37
CA LEU A 390 19.25 35.40 9.39
C LEU A 390 19.14 36.12 10.74
N GLY A 391 19.31 35.39 11.85
CA GLY A 391 19.25 35.92 13.20
C GLY A 391 20.33 36.97 13.48
N ILE A 392 21.58 36.70 13.07
CA ILE A 392 22.70 37.63 13.23
C ILE A 392 22.46 38.91 12.43
N ILE A 393 21.99 38.81 11.19
CA ILE A 393 21.73 39.99 10.36
C ILE A 393 20.60 40.82 10.96
N MET A 394 19.44 40.20 11.20
CA MET A 394 18.24 40.92 11.66
C MET A 394 18.41 41.47 13.08
N GLY A 395 18.96 40.66 14.00
CA GLY A 395 19.28 41.09 15.36
C GLY A 395 20.38 42.14 15.39
N GLY A 396 21.38 42.01 14.51
CA GLY A 396 22.44 42.97 14.24
C GLY A 396 21.92 44.37 13.94
N LEU A 397 21.07 44.44 12.92
CA LEU A 397 20.45 45.68 12.47
C LEU A 397 19.54 46.28 13.55
N ALA A 398 18.68 45.45 14.16
CA ALA A 398 17.75 45.90 15.19
C ALA A 398 18.48 46.47 16.42
N GLY A 399 19.46 45.74 16.95
CA GLY A 399 20.23 46.17 18.13
C GLY A 399 21.10 47.41 17.87
N TYR A 400 21.71 47.50 16.68
CA TYR A 400 22.62 48.61 16.37
C TYR A 400 21.88 49.92 16.09
N PHE A 401 20.93 49.91 15.15
CA PHE A 401 20.23 51.13 14.71
C PHE A 401 19.16 51.59 15.72
N GLY A 402 18.54 50.66 16.45
CA GLY A 402 17.49 50.98 17.41
C GLY A 402 16.25 51.64 16.78
N LYS A 403 15.45 52.31 17.62
CA LYS A 403 14.30 53.15 17.22
C LYS A 403 13.33 52.40 16.30
N TRP A 404 13.04 52.94 15.12
CA TRP A 404 12.06 52.39 14.19
C TRP A 404 12.51 51.07 13.54
N VAL A 405 13.81 50.92 13.24
CA VAL A 405 14.38 49.69 12.64
C VAL A 405 14.16 48.52 13.61
N ASP A 406 14.50 48.75 14.87
CA ASP A 406 14.26 47.79 15.94
C ASP A 406 12.77 47.46 16.10
N MET A 407 11.91 48.48 16.13
CA MET A 407 10.46 48.29 16.23
C MET A 407 9.92 47.42 15.09
N VAL A 408 10.28 47.69 13.83
CA VAL A 408 9.81 46.92 12.66
C VAL A 408 10.31 45.48 12.72
N ILE A 409 11.60 45.26 12.94
CA ILE A 409 12.17 43.91 12.99
C ILE A 409 11.57 43.11 14.15
N MET A 410 11.43 43.72 15.32
CA MET A 410 10.85 43.04 16.48
C MET A 410 9.35 42.76 16.29
N ARG A 411 8.60 43.61 15.58
CA ARG A 411 7.22 43.28 15.19
C ARG A 411 7.15 42.07 14.27
N ILE A 412 8.05 41.96 13.29
CA ILE A 412 8.14 40.76 12.45
C ILE A 412 8.44 39.54 13.32
N VAL A 413 9.44 39.62 14.19
CA VAL A 413 9.79 38.55 15.16
C VAL A 413 8.57 38.13 16.01
N ASP A 414 7.79 39.09 16.49
CA ASP A 414 6.61 38.80 17.30
C ASP A 414 5.49 38.11 16.51
N VAL A 415 5.32 38.43 15.22
CA VAL A 415 4.40 37.70 14.33
C VAL A 415 4.76 36.22 14.25
N PHE A 416 6.05 35.88 14.13
CA PHE A 416 6.49 34.48 14.13
C PHE A 416 6.17 33.78 15.46
N PHE A 417 6.35 34.46 16.60
CA PHE A 417 6.04 33.89 17.92
C PHE A 417 4.55 33.76 18.20
N CYS A 418 3.70 34.51 17.51
CA CYS A 418 2.25 34.31 17.58
C CYS A 418 1.79 33.01 16.89
N ILE A 419 2.60 32.45 16.00
CA ILE A 419 2.29 31.21 15.27
C ILE A 419 2.88 30.02 16.05
N PRO A 420 2.06 29.05 16.47
CA PRO A 420 2.57 27.82 17.08
C PRO A 420 3.48 27.05 16.12
N PHE A 421 4.75 26.85 16.51
CA PHE A 421 5.80 26.28 15.64
C PHE A 421 5.48 24.88 15.11
N LEU A 422 5.07 23.94 15.98
CA LEU A 422 4.76 22.57 15.55
C LEU A 422 3.50 22.52 14.65
N PRO A 423 2.37 23.16 15.00
CA PRO A 423 1.20 23.21 14.12
C PRO A 423 1.45 23.76 12.72
N ILE A 424 2.26 24.82 12.55
CA ILE A 424 2.55 25.32 11.20
C ILE A 424 3.40 24.33 10.39
N LEU A 425 4.34 23.62 11.02
CA LEU A 425 5.10 22.57 10.35
C LEU A 425 4.21 21.40 9.91
N ILE A 426 3.22 21.01 10.73
CA ILE A 426 2.23 20.00 10.38
C ILE A 426 1.41 20.46 9.17
N ILE A 427 0.90 21.70 9.19
CA ILE A 427 0.13 22.25 8.07
C ILE A 427 0.95 22.24 6.79
N LEU A 428 2.20 22.72 6.83
CA LEU A 428 3.07 22.75 5.66
C LEU A 428 3.42 21.33 5.17
N GLY A 429 3.69 20.39 6.08
CA GLY A 429 3.91 18.99 5.73
C GLY A 429 2.70 18.36 5.05
N SER A 430 1.48 18.61 5.56
CA SER A 430 0.23 18.12 4.96
C SER A 430 -0.07 18.77 3.60
N VAL A 431 0.26 20.05 3.42
CA VAL A 431 0.16 20.73 2.13
C VAL A 431 1.12 20.11 1.12
N MET A 432 2.35 19.80 1.52
CA MET A 432 3.33 19.12 0.66
C MET A 432 2.90 17.71 0.28
N ASP A 433 2.23 16.98 1.19
CA ASP A 433 1.60 15.69 0.88
C ASP A 433 0.50 15.85 -0.18
N LYS A 434 -0.39 16.82 0.00
CA LYS A 434 -1.50 17.06 -0.95
C LYS A 434 -1.02 17.50 -2.35
N LEU A 435 0.12 18.18 -2.43
CA LEU A 435 0.71 18.64 -3.68
C LEU A 435 1.59 17.59 -4.36
N ASP A 436 1.69 16.37 -3.79
CA ASP A 436 2.55 15.29 -4.27
C ASP A 436 3.99 15.76 -4.54
N VAL A 437 4.53 16.56 -3.61
CA VAL A 437 5.89 17.08 -3.74
C VAL A 437 6.89 15.94 -3.71
N ASP A 438 7.77 15.93 -4.73
CA ASP A 438 8.86 14.96 -4.84
C ASP A 438 9.63 14.80 -3.52
N PRO A 439 9.91 13.54 -3.06
CA PRO A 439 10.56 13.30 -1.77
C PRO A 439 11.90 14.01 -1.59
N GLN A 440 12.68 14.22 -2.66
CA GLN A 440 13.96 14.91 -2.58
C GLN A 440 13.76 16.42 -2.43
N LEU A 441 12.86 17.02 -3.22
CA LEU A 441 12.51 18.44 -3.10
C LEU A 441 11.92 18.76 -1.73
N ARG A 442 11.12 17.84 -1.18
CA ARG A 442 10.56 17.95 0.17
C ARG A 442 11.62 18.14 1.25
N ILE A 443 12.74 17.43 1.18
CA ILE A 443 13.85 17.57 2.14
C ILE A 443 14.37 19.02 2.15
N TYR A 444 14.56 19.62 0.97
CA TYR A 444 15.02 21.01 0.86
C TYR A 444 13.98 22.01 1.36
N TYR A 445 12.69 21.78 1.10
CA TYR A 445 11.63 22.63 1.64
C TYR A 445 11.55 22.54 3.16
N LEU A 446 11.69 21.34 3.75
CA LEU A 446 11.73 21.18 5.21
C LEU A 446 12.90 21.97 5.82
N MET A 447 14.10 21.92 5.21
CA MET A 447 15.24 22.73 5.66
C MET A 447 14.95 24.23 5.61
N LEU A 448 14.37 24.70 4.50
CA LEU A 448 14.05 26.11 4.30
C LEU A 448 13.01 26.59 5.32
N ILE A 449 11.94 25.82 5.50
CA ILE A 449 10.86 26.12 6.44
C ILE A 449 11.40 26.14 7.87
N LEU A 450 12.12 25.10 8.30
CA LEU A 450 12.69 25.03 9.65
C LEU A 450 13.64 26.20 9.92
N GLY A 451 14.48 26.59 8.96
CA GLY A 451 15.42 27.71 9.15
C GLY A 451 14.73 29.08 9.18
N ILE A 452 13.74 29.31 8.30
CA ILE A 452 12.96 30.56 8.26
C ILE A 452 12.04 30.68 9.48
N MET A 453 11.59 29.57 10.06
CA MET A 453 10.72 29.62 11.24
C MET A 453 11.51 29.84 12.55
N SER A 454 12.80 29.52 12.58
CA SER A 454 13.59 29.47 13.83
C SER A 454 14.53 30.67 14.07
N TRP A 455 14.85 31.48 13.05
CA TRP A 455 15.69 32.68 13.21
C TRP A 455 15.20 33.73 14.23
N PRO A 456 13.90 33.92 14.53
CA PRO A 456 13.43 34.99 15.41
C PRO A 456 14.03 34.92 16.82
N GLY A 457 14.26 33.71 17.34
CA GLY A 457 14.90 33.49 18.64
C GLY A 457 16.34 34.01 18.67
N ILE A 458 17.12 33.67 17.65
CA ILE A 458 18.50 34.15 17.51
C ILE A 458 18.53 35.67 17.32
N ALA A 459 17.66 36.24 16.47
CA ALA A 459 17.59 37.68 16.27
C ALA A 459 17.30 38.46 17.56
N ARG A 460 16.35 37.99 18.38
CA ARG A 460 16.02 38.63 19.65
C ARG A 460 17.20 38.59 20.62
N MET A 461 17.91 37.46 20.69
CA MET A 461 19.10 37.33 21.53
C MET A 461 20.22 38.27 21.07
N VAL A 462 20.57 38.23 19.77
CA VAL A 462 21.62 39.08 19.18
C VAL A 462 21.31 40.55 19.37
N ARG A 463 20.05 40.98 19.17
CA ARG A 463 19.60 42.35 19.41
C ARG A 463 19.87 42.78 20.87
N GLY A 464 19.53 41.94 21.85
CA GLY A 464 19.75 42.25 23.27
C GLY A 464 21.24 42.40 23.61
N GLN A 465 22.09 41.50 23.08
CA GLN A 465 23.54 41.56 23.28
C GLN A 465 24.15 42.82 22.63
N ILE A 466 23.74 43.14 21.40
CA ILE A 466 24.26 44.30 20.67
C ILE A 466 23.83 45.61 21.33
N LEU A 467 22.61 45.70 21.85
CA LEU A 467 22.15 46.88 22.59
C LEU A 467 23.07 47.17 23.79
N SER A 468 23.47 46.14 24.52
CA SER A 468 24.41 46.25 25.65
C SER A 468 25.83 46.60 25.19
N LEU A 469 26.34 45.91 24.17
CA LEU A 469 27.71 46.10 23.67
C LEU A 469 27.92 47.48 23.02
N ARG A 470 26.88 48.05 22.39
CA ARG A 470 26.94 49.37 21.75
C ARG A 470 27.23 50.49 22.74
N GLU A 471 26.76 50.37 23.98
CA GLU A 471 26.95 51.38 25.04
C GLU A 471 28.30 51.25 25.77
N GLN A 472 29.16 50.28 25.39
CA GLN A 472 30.47 50.10 26.03
C GLN A 472 31.54 51.07 25.50
N GLU A 473 32.54 51.38 26.35
CA GLU A 473 33.59 52.37 26.06
C GLU A 473 34.38 52.09 24.77
N PHE A 474 34.60 50.81 24.42
CA PHE A 474 35.32 50.45 23.19
C PHE A 474 34.54 50.85 21.92
N MET A 475 33.21 50.88 22.00
CA MET A 475 32.37 51.31 20.88
C MET A 475 32.35 52.83 20.75
N LEU A 476 32.34 53.56 21.87
CA LEU A 476 32.52 55.01 21.87
C LEU A 476 33.88 55.39 21.25
N ALA A 477 34.94 54.66 21.59
CA ALA A 477 36.26 54.85 20.96
C ALA A 477 36.26 54.52 19.47
N ALA A 478 35.59 53.45 19.05
CA ALA A 478 35.45 53.09 17.63
C ALA A 478 34.66 54.14 16.83
N GLU A 479 33.70 54.82 17.46
CA GLU A 479 32.96 55.93 16.88
C GLU A 479 33.82 57.20 16.77
N ALA A 480 34.52 57.58 17.84
CA ALA A 480 35.41 58.74 17.86
C ALA A 480 36.55 58.64 16.83
N THR A 481 36.98 57.43 16.51
CA THR A 481 38.01 57.13 15.49
C THR A 481 37.45 57.06 14.06
N GLY A 482 36.14 57.29 13.86
CA GLY A 482 35.53 57.42 12.54
C GLY A 482 35.34 56.08 11.80
N LEU A 483 35.30 54.93 12.49
CA LEU A 483 35.05 53.66 11.81
C LEU A 483 33.67 53.67 11.14
N SER A 484 33.57 53.10 9.93
CA SER A 484 32.29 52.90 9.24
C SER A 484 31.36 51.96 10.04
N ILE A 485 30.04 52.18 9.94
CA ILE A 485 29.01 51.38 10.62
C ILE A 485 29.18 49.87 10.37
N SER A 486 29.44 49.45 9.14
CA SER A 486 29.63 48.03 8.82
C SER A 486 30.81 47.42 9.59
N ARG A 487 31.93 48.15 9.73
CA ARG A 487 33.07 47.67 10.55
C ARG A 487 32.70 47.63 12.03
N ARG A 488 31.97 48.63 12.54
CA ARG A 488 31.48 48.61 13.93
C ARG A 488 30.65 47.35 14.22
N ILE A 489 29.70 47.02 13.34
CA ILE A 489 28.83 45.85 13.50
C ILE A 489 29.62 44.54 13.32
N PHE A 490 30.24 44.31 12.16
CA PHE A 490 30.80 42.99 11.83
C PHE A 490 32.18 42.73 12.41
N LYS A 491 32.96 43.77 12.75
CA LYS A 491 34.32 43.62 13.28
C LYS A 491 34.41 43.82 14.80
N HIS A 492 33.47 44.54 15.40
CA HIS A 492 33.53 44.86 16.83
C HIS A 492 32.33 44.32 17.63
N LEU A 493 31.09 44.41 17.12
CA LEU A 493 29.93 43.95 17.88
C LEU A 493 29.67 42.44 17.71
N ILE A 494 29.46 41.97 16.49
CA ILE A 494 29.15 40.56 16.20
C ILE A 494 30.19 39.59 16.79
N PRO A 495 31.51 39.83 16.66
CA PRO A 495 32.51 38.93 17.24
C PRO A 495 32.40 38.74 18.75
N ASN A 496 31.89 39.74 19.49
CA ASN A 496 31.64 39.63 20.92
C ASN A 496 30.40 38.80 21.27
N VAL A 497 29.49 38.60 20.31
CA VAL A 497 28.27 37.78 20.46
C VAL A 497 28.49 36.32 20.01
N ILE A 498 29.52 36.06 19.19
CA ILE A 498 29.86 34.71 18.67
C ILE A 498 29.89 33.63 19.75
N PRO A 499 30.49 33.81 20.95
CA PRO A 499 30.56 32.75 21.94
C PRO A 499 29.17 32.27 22.39
N GLN A 500 28.23 33.19 22.57
CA GLN A 500 26.84 32.87 22.92
C GLN A 500 26.10 32.25 21.72
N LEU A 501 26.38 32.72 20.50
CA LEU A 501 25.79 32.17 19.27
C LEU A 501 26.21 30.71 19.04
N ILE A 502 27.47 30.37 19.32
CA ILE A 502 27.97 28.99 19.20
C ILE A 502 27.14 28.06 20.09
N VAL A 503 26.93 28.44 21.35
CA VAL A 503 26.16 27.64 22.32
C VAL A 503 24.71 27.46 21.88
N LEU A 504 24.07 28.54 21.41
CA LEU A 504 22.69 28.45 20.91
C LEU A 504 22.60 27.62 19.62
N ALA A 505 23.56 27.76 18.71
CA ALA A 505 23.60 26.99 17.48
C ALA A 505 23.74 25.49 17.76
N THR A 506 24.59 25.11 18.73
CA THR A 506 24.74 23.69 19.10
C THR A 506 23.51 23.11 19.77
N LEU A 507 22.84 23.87 20.62
CA LEU A 507 21.55 23.45 21.22
C LEU A 507 20.43 23.40 20.17
N GLY A 508 20.42 24.37 19.24
CA GLY A 508 19.47 24.47 18.14
C GLY A 508 19.54 23.26 17.21
N LEU A 509 20.74 22.77 16.92
CA LEU A 509 20.94 21.58 16.10
C LEU A 509 20.19 20.36 16.63
N GLY A 510 20.25 20.13 17.95
CA GLY A 510 19.50 19.03 18.57
C GLY A 510 17.99 19.23 18.46
N GLY A 511 17.51 20.46 18.65
CA GLY A 511 16.10 20.80 18.45
C GLY A 511 15.63 20.54 17.02
N VAL A 512 16.41 20.95 16.01
CA VAL A 512 16.10 20.75 14.59
C VAL A 512 15.97 19.27 14.24
N ILE A 513 16.93 18.44 14.68
CA ILE A 513 16.90 16.99 14.43
C ILE A 513 15.66 16.35 15.08
N LEU A 514 15.29 16.78 16.29
CA LEU A 514 14.09 16.31 16.96
C LEU A 514 12.81 16.76 16.26
N TYR A 515 12.75 17.98 15.72
CA TYR A 515 11.60 18.44 14.93
C TYR A 515 11.46 17.68 13.61
N GLU A 516 12.56 17.45 12.89
CA GLU A 516 12.55 16.59 11.70
C GLU A 516 12.08 15.18 12.05
N SER A 517 12.61 14.62 13.15
CA SER A 517 12.24 13.28 13.60
C SER A 517 10.76 13.19 13.98
N THR A 518 10.24 14.23 14.63
CA THR A 518 8.82 14.34 14.98
C THR A 518 7.95 14.41 13.73
N LEU A 519 8.32 15.21 12.73
CA LEU A 519 7.60 15.28 11.46
C LEU A 519 7.65 13.95 10.73
N SER A 520 8.82 13.31 10.66
CA SER A 520 8.98 11.99 10.03
C SER A 520 8.15 10.92 10.75
N PHE A 521 8.08 10.97 12.09
CA PHE A 521 7.18 10.12 12.89
C PHE A 521 5.70 10.33 12.56
N LEU A 522 5.28 11.59 12.39
CA LEU A 522 3.92 11.93 11.94
C LEU A 522 3.68 11.64 10.45
N GLY A 523 4.67 11.08 9.74
CA GLY A 523 4.61 10.83 8.31
C GLY A 523 4.70 12.10 7.45
N LEU A 524 5.00 13.27 8.02
CA LEU A 524 5.07 14.57 7.35
C LEU A 524 6.51 15.06 7.09
N GLY A 525 7.51 14.33 7.56
CA GLY A 525 8.93 14.64 7.39
C GLY A 525 9.52 14.07 6.10
N VAL A 526 10.65 13.37 6.19
CA VAL A 526 11.28 12.71 5.04
C VAL A 526 10.42 11.51 4.61
N LYS A 527 10.16 11.37 3.31
CA LYS A 527 9.33 10.30 2.74
C LYS A 527 10.18 9.21 2.09
N PHE A 528 9.62 8.00 2.02
CA PHE A 528 10.16 6.89 1.23
C PHE A 528 10.42 7.35 -0.22
N PRO A 529 11.52 6.92 -0.88
CA PRO A 529 12.47 5.87 -0.49
C PRO A 529 13.63 6.32 0.43
N PHE A 530 13.81 7.64 0.61
CA PHE A 530 14.91 8.19 1.39
C PHE A 530 14.82 7.84 2.87
N ALA A 531 15.97 7.63 3.50
CA ALA A 531 16.07 7.42 4.93
C ALA A 531 16.33 8.72 5.70
N SER A 532 15.80 8.82 6.91
CA SER A 532 16.30 9.71 7.97
C SER A 532 16.22 8.95 9.28
N TRP A 533 17.00 9.33 10.30
CA TRP A 533 16.92 8.61 11.59
C TRP A 533 15.51 8.67 12.19
N GLY A 534 14.81 9.78 12.02
CA GLY A 534 13.42 9.93 12.40
C GLY A 534 12.46 9.00 11.64
N ASN A 535 12.61 8.92 10.32
CA ASN A 535 11.79 8.04 9.49
C ASN A 535 12.04 6.56 9.82
N ILE A 536 13.28 6.16 10.09
CA ILE A 536 13.62 4.78 10.49
C ILE A 536 12.92 4.40 11.80
N ILE A 537 12.90 5.30 12.79
CA ILE A 537 12.16 5.09 14.05
C ILE A 537 10.66 4.97 13.78
N SER A 538 10.10 5.83 12.91
CA SER A 538 8.69 5.76 12.51
C SER A 538 8.31 4.46 11.79
N GLY A 539 9.30 3.75 11.22
CA GLY A 539 9.12 2.46 10.58
C GLY A 539 8.59 1.39 11.52
N VAL A 540 8.77 1.57 12.83
CA VAL A 540 8.45 0.61 13.89
C VAL A 540 7.72 1.38 15.01
N SER A 541 6.40 1.45 14.93
CA SER A 541 5.60 2.36 15.76
C SER A 541 4.59 1.67 16.66
N THR A 542 4.21 0.43 16.34
CA THR A 542 3.27 -0.34 17.16
C THR A 542 4.01 -1.01 18.32
N ALA A 543 3.35 -1.20 19.46
CA ALA A 543 3.95 -1.84 20.64
C ALA A 543 4.58 -3.21 20.32
N TYR A 544 3.92 -4.00 19.46
CA TYR A 544 4.46 -5.27 18.96
C TYR A 544 5.76 -5.06 18.15
N GLU A 545 5.75 -4.13 17.19
CA GLU A 545 6.91 -3.83 16.35
C GLU A 545 8.09 -3.32 17.19
N MET A 546 7.86 -2.38 18.11
CA MET A 546 8.92 -1.81 18.96
C MET A 546 9.58 -2.87 19.86
N THR A 547 8.81 -3.88 20.27
CA THR A 547 9.29 -4.99 21.11
C THR A 547 10.09 -6.00 20.30
N ASN A 548 9.58 -6.39 19.12
CA ASN A 548 10.19 -7.46 18.31
C ASN A 548 11.33 -6.96 17.41
N PHE A 549 11.25 -5.71 16.94
CA PHE A 549 12.17 -5.11 15.97
C PHE A 549 13.01 -4.00 16.59
N TRP A 550 13.48 -4.24 17.81
CA TRP A 550 14.32 -3.30 18.58
C TRP A 550 15.61 -2.89 17.83
N PHE A 551 16.12 -3.77 16.97
CA PHE A 551 17.32 -3.54 16.15
C PHE A 551 17.14 -2.46 15.08
N VAL A 552 15.90 -2.05 14.78
CA VAL A 552 15.61 -0.96 13.83
C VAL A 552 15.70 0.40 14.52
N TRP A 553 14.93 0.60 15.60
CA TRP A 553 14.75 1.91 16.21
C TRP A 553 15.81 2.26 17.27
N ILE A 554 16.34 1.29 18.02
CA ILE A 554 17.34 1.56 19.07
C ILE A 554 18.62 2.14 18.46
N PRO A 555 19.20 1.56 17.38
CA PRO A 555 20.39 2.15 16.76
C PRO A 555 20.14 3.54 16.20
N ALA A 556 18.99 3.79 15.56
CA ALA A 556 18.63 5.12 15.07
C ALA A 556 18.53 6.15 16.21
N GLY A 557 17.84 5.80 17.31
CA GLY A 557 17.73 6.65 18.50
C GLY A 557 19.07 6.91 19.16
N LEU A 558 19.96 5.92 19.21
CA LEU A 558 21.32 6.06 19.75
C LEU A 558 22.16 7.00 18.89
N LEU A 559 22.05 6.95 17.56
CA LEU A 559 22.75 7.85 16.65
C LEU A 559 22.27 9.30 16.79
N ILE A 560 20.95 9.52 16.96
CA ILE A 560 20.40 10.84 17.30
C ILE A 560 21.01 11.32 18.62
N LEU A 561 20.96 10.50 19.68
CA LEU A 561 21.48 10.85 20.99
C LEU A 561 22.98 11.22 20.94
N LEU A 562 23.80 10.38 20.30
CA LEU A 562 25.23 10.60 20.14
C LEU A 562 25.51 11.90 19.37
N THR A 563 24.76 12.15 18.30
CA THR A 563 24.89 13.37 17.51
C THR A 563 24.62 14.60 18.37
N VAL A 564 23.49 14.64 19.07
CA VAL A 564 23.10 15.77 19.94
C VAL A 564 24.13 15.99 21.06
N LEU A 565 24.59 14.92 21.72
CA LEU A 565 25.63 15.00 22.74
C LEU A 565 26.96 15.50 22.17
N GLY A 566 27.36 14.99 21.01
CA GLY A 566 28.58 15.38 20.33
C GLY A 566 28.63 16.88 20.04
N PHE A 567 27.55 17.43 19.46
CA PHE A 567 27.43 18.86 19.20
C PHE A 567 27.39 19.70 20.47
N ASN A 568 26.66 19.29 21.51
CA ASN A 568 26.62 20.01 22.77
C ASN A 568 28.01 20.11 23.43
N PHE A 569 28.75 19.00 23.50
CA PHE A 569 30.10 18.99 24.06
C PHE A 569 31.09 19.85 23.27
N VAL A 570 31.00 19.86 21.94
CA VAL A 570 31.81 20.76 21.11
C VAL A 570 31.43 22.22 21.32
N GLY A 571 30.12 22.53 21.45
CA GLY A 571 29.62 23.87 21.73
C GLY A 571 30.15 24.44 23.04
N ASP A 572 30.04 23.68 24.12
CA ASP A 572 30.59 24.06 25.43
C ASP A 572 32.11 24.23 25.37
N GLY A 573 32.81 23.31 24.69
CA GLY A 573 34.25 23.40 24.46
C GLY A 573 34.69 24.67 23.74
N LEU A 574 33.94 25.06 22.70
CA LEU A 574 34.20 26.28 21.95
C LEU A 574 33.90 27.52 22.80
N ARG A 575 32.79 27.53 23.54
CA ARG A 575 32.44 28.62 24.46
C ARG A 575 33.56 28.86 25.47
N ASP A 576 34.03 27.82 26.15
CA ASP A 576 35.11 27.88 27.13
C ASP A 576 36.42 28.39 26.50
N ALA A 577 36.66 28.04 25.24
CA ALA A 577 37.85 28.48 24.53
C ALA A 577 37.82 29.97 24.20
N TYR A 578 36.64 30.49 23.86
CA TYR A 578 36.42 31.91 23.56
C TYR A 578 36.28 32.79 24.81
N ASP A 579 35.91 32.25 25.97
CA ASP A 579 35.86 33.02 27.23
C ASP A 579 37.28 33.30 27.76
N PRO A 580 37.75 34.56 27.79
CA PRO A 580 39.07 34.91 28.31
C PRO A 580 39.13 35.03 29.83
N LYS A 581 37.99 35.04 30.55
CA LYS A 581 37.90 35.29 32.00
C LYS A 581 37.84 34.01 32.86
N MET A 582 37.54 32.85 32.29
CA MET A 582 37.30 31.62 33.07
C MET A 582 38.52 31.04 33.82
N LYS A 583 39.75 31.52 33.60
CA LYS A 583 40.96 31.07 34.33
C LYS A 583 41.98 32.19 34.54
N ARG A 584 41.57 33.25 35.23
CA ARG A 584 42.52 34.09 35.98
C ARG A 584 42.41 33.77 37.45
#